data_AF-A0A1I0A5G7-F1
#
_entry.id   AF-A0A1I0A5G7-F1
#
_cell.length_a   1.000
_cell.length_b   1.000
_cell.length_c   1.000
_cell.angle_alpha   90.00
_cell.angle_beta   90.00
_cell.angle_gamma   90.00
#
_symmetry.space_group_name_H-M   'P 1'
#
loop_
_entity.id
_entity.type
_entity.pdbx_description
1 polymer ?
#
loop_
_entity_poly.entity_id
_entity_poly.type
_entity_poly.pdbx_seq_one_letter_code
_entity_poly.pdbx_strand_id
1 'polypeptide(L)'
;MSVIGRNDLCPCGSGKKYKKCHLSASGFSELPNDSSTNCICGSGLNPINCCGSYLTSQRRISPSVRTSQFSIESGFQEEYAGKVYLARLSNSKREWDAFRNIYIYGIEINERFFRPKTLDVVMEFQSDEECHLNVRCNLDYETGAIIKFQIPNNLKTNKLHYAASSISISKALNQIEVPYIKILNHRYLRLLHHTSVSGYEGITNSQTIWTSPYDLQGSTRELKETRFSYFTDIPELKYESDLFAVAMRDKSQAAFRTDDESQLSYVEIYKQPVHKREKRLTFYLDINLIAPVPAIYHNQEGTQYIEFFHPHIFRVGVNLNTTLPIESFEDGWKICENSIEAKVLNVFPIANGNILTDLSKIYQDRYIEA
;
A
#
# COMPACT_ATOMS: atom_id res chain seq x y z
N MET A 1 7.01 38.35 2.08
CA MET A 1 5.95 37.65 2.84
C MET A 1 6.02 38.15 4.28
N SER A 2 4.91 38.47 4.93
CA SER A 2 4.90 38.97 6.31
C SER A 2 5.15 37.83 7.31
N VAL A 3 6.04 38.06 8.27
CA VAL A 3 6.28 37.12 9.37
C VAL A 3 5.16 37.30 10.39
N ILE A 4 4.33 36.26 10.56
CA ILE A 4 3.20 36.29 11.50
C ILE A 4 3.72 35.99 12.91
N GLY A 5 3.50 36.91 13.84
CA GLY A 5 3.90 36.79 15.23
C GLY A 5 3.09 35.73 15.99
N ARG A 6 3.71 35.07 16.98
CA ARG A 6 3.05 34.06 17.82
C ARG A 6 1.74 34.52 18.48
N ASN A 7 1.56 35.82 18.69
CA ASN A 7 0.37 36.41 19.33
C ASN A 7 -0.66 36.99 18.34
N ASP A 8 -0.37 36.99 17.05
CA ASP A 8 -1.22 37.58 16.01
C ASP A 8 -2.44 36.69 15.75
N LEU A 9 -3.48 37.23 15.11
CA LEU A 9 -4.62 36.43 14.69
C LEU A 9 -4.20 35.40 13.64
N CYS A 10 -4.69 34.18 13.79
CA CYS A 10 -4.29 33.07 12.92
C CYS A 10 -4.84 33.29 11.49
N PRO A 11 -4.00 33.18 10.44
CA PRO A 11 -4.41 33.49 9.06
C PRO A 11 -5.45 32.51 8.48
N CYS A 12 -5.72 31.39 9.14
CA CYS A 12 -6.81 30.48 8.78
C CYS A 12 -8.23 31.02 9.10
N GLY A 13 -8.35 32.23 9.65
CA GLY A 13 -9.64 32.86 9.94
C GLY A 13 -10.31 32.39 11.25
N SER A 14 -9.65 31.55 12.06
CA SER A 14 -10.23 30.95 13.28
C SER A 14 -10.52 31.91 14.45
N GLY A 15 -10.23 33.21 14.31
CA GLY A 15 -10.36 34.22 15.37
C GLY A 15 -9.40 34.04 16.58
N LYS A 16 -8.62 32.97 16.63
CA LYS A 16 -7.68 32.66 17.71
C LYS A 16 -6.28 33.22 17.43
N LYS A 17 -5.50 33.48 18.47
CA LYS A 17 -4.08 33.83 18.34
C LYS A 17 -3.28 32.64 17.80
N TYR A 18 -2.31 32.86 16.92
CA TYR A 18 -1.56 31.82 16.21
C TYR A 18 -1.00 30.74 17.16
N LYS A 19 -0.41 31.14 18.30
CA LYS A 19 0.11 30.20 19.30
C LYS A 19 -0.93 29.33 20.02
N LYS A 20 -2.20 29.74 20.03
CA LYS A 20 -3.34 28.98 20.58
C LYS A 20 -4.17 28.30 19.48
N CYS A 21 -3.65 28.26 18.26
CA CYS A 21 -4.27 27.60 17.11
C CYS A 21 -3.35 26.54 16.51
N HIS A 22 -2.10 26.89 16.19
CA HIS A 22 -1.14 26.01 15.50
C HIS A 22 0.20 25.81 16.24
N LEU A 23 0.38 26.32 17.46
CA LEU A 23 1.59 26.07 18.28
C LEU A 23 1.28 25.55 19.71
N SER A 24 0.03 25.29 20.05
CA SER A 24 -0.35 24.77 21.37
C SER A 24 -0.38 23.24 21.35
N ALA A 25 0.79 22.62 21.39
CA ALA A 25 0.94 21.19 21.65
C ALA A 25 1.36 20.98 23.12
N SER A 26 0.44 20.49 23.95
CA SER A 26 0.72 20.10 25.33
C SER A 26 -0.36 19.13 25.83
N GLY A 27 0.04 17.92 26.25
CA GLY A 27 -0.86 16.94 26.87
C GLY A 27 -1.15 15.71 26.00
N PHE A 28 -0.16 14.84 25.82
CA PHE A 28 -0.44 13.43 25.54
C PHE A 28 -0.68 12.74 26.90
N SER A 29 -1.89 12.25 27.11
CA SER A 29 -2.23 11.28 28.15
C SER A 29 -3.01 10.14 27.52
N GLU A 30 -2.88 8.95 28.10
CA GLU A 30 -3.38 7.68 27.59
C GLU A 30 -4.89 7.69 27.28
N LEU A 31 -5.31 6.86 26.32
CA LEU A 31 -6.69 6.80 25.83
C LEU A 31 -7.55 5.82 26.65
N PRO A 32 -8.66 6.29 27.25
CA PRO A 32 -9.87 5.52 27.37
C PRO A 32 -10.65 5.59 26.05
N ASN A 33 -10.76 4.42 25.43
CA ASN A 33 -11.55 4.06 24.26
C ASN A 33 -13.05 4.44 24.39
N ASP A 34 -13.56 5.53 23.77
CA ASP A 34 -15.02 5.80 23.77
C ASP A 34 -15.62 6.55 22.53
N SER A 35 -16.68 5.93 22.01
CA SER A 35 -17.83 6.28 21.15
C SER A 35 -17.88 7.46 20.16
N SER A 36 -17.03 8.48 20.15
CA SER A 36 -17.16 9.59 19.19
C SER A 36 -16.63 9.25 17.78
N THR A 37 -16.91 8.07 17.22
CA THR A 37 -16.06 7.44 16.18
C THR A 37 -16.74 6.91 14.89
N ASN A 38 -17.19 7.77 13.97
CA ASN A 38 -17.51 7.37 12.59
C ASN A 38 -17.53 8.56 11.60
N CYS A 39 -16.83 8.61 10.45
CA CYS A 39 -15.81 7.77 9.79
C CYS A 39 -15.37 8.48 8.46
N ILE A 40 -14.29 8.03 7.78
CA ILE A 40 -13.86 8.54 6.45
C ILE A 40 -14.92 8.29 5.35
N CYS A 41 -15.97 7.51 5.65
CA CYS A 41 -17.24 7.50 4.93
C CYS A 41 -18.14 8.74 5.22
N GLY A 42 -17.56 9.90 5.52
CA GLY A 42 -18.25 11.19 5.55
C GLY A 42 -19.22 11.43 6.72
N SER A 43 -19.05 10.73 7.85
CA SER A 43 -20.15 10.50 8.82
C SER A 43 -20.16 11.33 10.11
N GLY A 44 -19.39 12.42 10.20
CA GLY A 44 -19.61 13.49 11.18
C GLY A 44 -19.26 13.21 12.65
N LEU A 45 -18.92 11.97 12.99
CA LEU A 45 -18.06 11.64 14.12
C LEU A 45 -16.67 11.25 13.55
N ASN A 46 -15.88 10.51 14.32
CA ASN A 46 -14.52 11.00 14.54
C ASN A 46 -13.59 9.73 14.89
N PRO A 47 -12.98 8.96 13.92
CA PRO A 47 -11.93 7.86 14.09
C PRO A 47 -10.45 8.07 14.58
N ILE A 48 -10.16 8.06 15.89
CA ILE A 48 -8.99 8.72 16.56
C ILE A 48 -8.84 10.27 16.51
N ASN A 49 -9.46 11.06 15.66
CA ASN A 49 -10.89 11.03 15.50
C ASN A 49 -11.36 11.71 14.17
N CYS A 50 -10.97 11.19 12.99
CA CYS A 50 -11.73 11.29 11.70
C CYS A 50 -11.08 10.39 10.62
N CYS A 51 -9.82 10.68 10.37
CA CYS A 51 -8.79 9.70 10.01
C CYS A 51 -7.88 9.57 11.26
N GLY A 52 -6.93 8.63 11.28
CA GLY A 52 -5.85 8.61 12.29
C GLY A 52 -4.86 9.76 12.08
N SER A 53 -5.30 11.00 12.29
CA SER A 53 -4.83 12.19 11.54
C SER A 53 -3.63 12.94 12.12
N TYR A 54 -2.86 12.34 13.03
CA TYR A 54 -1.68 13.01 13.62
C TYR A 54 -0.52 12.08 14.03
N LEU A 55 -0.72 10.76 14.13
CA LEU A 55 0.35 9.83 14.51
C LEU A 55 1.23 9.43 13.31
N THR A 56 0.71 9.54 12.08
CA THR A 56 1.50 9.37 10.85
C THR A 56 2.30 10.62 10.47
N SER A 57 1.93 11.83 10.92
CA SER A 57 2.58 13.06 10.44
C SER A 57 4.02 13.21 10.93
N GLN A 58 4.33 12.96 12.21
CA GLN A 58 5.73 12.96 12.66
C GLN A 58 6.54 11.81 12.03
N ARG A 59 5.96 10.60 11.89
CA ARG A 59 6.63 9.48 11.18
C ARG A 59 6.85 9.74 9.67
N ARG A 60 6.04 10.60 9.04
CA ARG A 60 6.22 11.05 7.63
C ARG A 60 7.17 12.25 7.47
N ILE A 61 7.40 13.04 8.53
CA ILE A 61 8.32 14.18 8.57
C ILE A 61 9.73 13.74 9.01
N SER A 62 9.83 12.74 9.87
CA SER A 62 11.09 12.10 10.28
C SER A 62 10.79 10.69 10.77
N PRO A 63 10.80 9.67 9.90
CA PRO A 63 10.75 8.29 10.38
C PRO A 63 11.97 8.02 11.26
N SER A 64 11.75 7.48 12.46
CA SER A 64 12.83 7.09 13.40
C SER A 64 13.55 5.85 12.88
N VAL A 65 14.35 6.09 11.85
CA VAL A 65 15.06 5.10 11.04
C VAL A 65 16.04 4.25 11.85
N ARG A 66 16.65 4.80 12.91
CA ARG A 66 17.67 4.10 13.72
C ARG A 66 17.15 2.87 14.46
N THR A 67 15.83 2.68 14.50
CA THR A 67 15.15 1.61 15.22
C THR A 67 14.32 0.70 14.32
N SER A 68 14.39 0.82 12.98
CA SER A 68 13.82 -0.18 12.06
C SER A 68 14.70 -1.43 11.95
N GLN A 69 15.06 -1.98 13.11
CA GLN A 69 15.51 -3.36 13.18
C GLN A 69 14.33 -4.25 12.79
N PHE A 70 14.53 -5.14 11.82
CA PHE A 70 13.60 -6.23 11.52
C PHE A 70 13.60 -7.31 12.64
N SER A 71 14.07 -6.97 13.84
CA SER A 71 13.64 -7.60 15.07
C SER A 71 12.15 -7.30 15.26
N ILE A 72 11.31 -8.15 14.67
CA ILE A 72 9.91 -8.24 15.06
C ILE A 72 9.89 -8.41 16.58
N GLU A 73 9.31 -7.43 17.28
CA GLU A 73 9.21 -7.43 18.74
C GLU A 73 8.62 -8.77 19.17
N SER A 74 9.34 -9.50 20.02
CA SER A 74 9.05 -10.91 20.32
C SER A 74 7.75 -11.11 21.10
N GLY A 75 7.12 -10.03 21.56
CA GLY A 75 5.74 -10.01 22.01
C GLY A 75 4.77 -9.74 20.85
N PHE A 76 4.19 -10.80 20.28
CA PHE A 76 2.89 -10.68 19.61
C PHE A 76 1.83 -10.55 20.70
N GLN A 77 1.21 -9.38 20.81
CA GLN A 77 0.38 -9.03 21.97
C GLN A 77 -1.12 -9.15 21.71
N GLU A 78 -1.54 -9.03 20.45
CA GLU A 78 -2.96 -9.01 20.08
C GLU A 78 -3.24 -10.01 18.95
N GLU A 79 -4.28 -10.83 19.14
CA GLU A 79 -4.78 -11.75 18.11
C GLU A 79 -6.12 -11.26 17.55
N TYR A 80 -6.24 -11.35 16.23
CA TYR A 80 -7.39 -10.89 15.46
C TYR A 80 -7.94 -12.02 14.61
N ALA A 81 -9.26 -12.20 14.62
CA ALA A 81 -9.94 -12.94 13.57
C ALA A 81 -9.98 -12.10 12.28
N GLY A 82 -9.68 -12.71 11.15
CA GLY A 82 -9.65 -12.04 9.86
C GLY A 82 -9.76 -12.99 8.68
N LYS A 83 -9.42 -12.49 7.49
CA LYS A 83 -9.31 -13.29 6.27
C LYS A 83 -8.02 -13.00 5.55
N VAL A 84 -7.40 -14.00 4.94
CA VAL A 84 -6.31 -13.82 3.98
C VAL A 84 -6.83 -13.98 2.56
N TYR A 85 -6.39 -13.11 1.65
CA TYR A 85 -6.73 -13.13 0.22
C TYR A 85 -5.50 -13.53 -0.58
N LEU A 86 -5.60 -14.61 -1.34
CA LEU A 86 -4.44 -15.24 -1.98
C LEU A 86 -4.78 -15.87 -3.33
N ALA A 87 -3.75 -16.16 -4.11
CA ALA A 87 -3.83 -17.06 -5.26
C ALA A 87 -2.63 -18.00 -5.28
N ARG A 88 -2.85 -19.24 -5.72
CA ARG A 88 -1.77 -20.14 -6.13
C ARG A 88 -1.36 -19.77 -7.55
N LEU A 89 -0.10 -19.50 -7.77
CA LEU A 89 0.45 -19.10 -9.05
C LEU A 89 0.70 -20.33 -9.92
N SER A 90 0.47 -20.23 -11.23
CA SER A 90 0.81 -21.29 -12.17
C SER A 90 2.28 -21.28 -12.63
N ASN A 91 3.07 -20.29 -12.21
CA ASN A 91 4.40 -20.04 -12.75
C ASN A 91 5.48 -20.50 -11.76
N SER A 92 6.17 -21.58 -12.10
CA SER A 92 7.19 -22.24 -11.28
C SER A 92 8.54 -21.49 -11.31
N LYS A 93 8.55 -20.25 -10.84
CA LYS A 93 9.79 -19.56 -10.50
C LYS A 93 10.32 -20.16 -9.20
N ARG A 94 11.58 -20.59 -9.18
CA ARG A 94 12.19 -21.28 -8.03
C ARG A 94 12.14 -20.45 -6.75
N GLU A 95 12.17 -19.13 -6.88
CA GLU A 95 12.03 -18.16 -5.80
C GLU A 95 10.66 -18.25 -5.10
N TRP A 96 9.60 -18.59 -5.83
CA TRP A 96 8.24 -18.78 -5.31
C TRP A 96 7.99 -20.19 -4.76
N ASP A 97 8.82 -21.19 -5.08
CA ASP A 97 8.63 -22.56 -4.57
C ASP A 97 8.79 -22.65 -3.04
N ALA A 98 9.65 -21.80 -2.46
CA ALA A 98 9.77 -21.60 -1.01
C ALA A 98 8.45 -21.15 -0.34
N PHE A 99 7.55 -20.56 -1.12
CA PHE A 99 6.23 -20.06 -0.71
C PHE A 99 5.09 -20.92 -1.30
N ARG A 100 5.39 -22.15 -1.75
CA ARG A 100 4.45 -23.06 -2.45
C ARG A 100 3.75 -22.43 -3.67
N ASN A 101 4.37 -21.41 -4.27
CA ASN A 101 3.77 -20.56 -5.29
C ASN A 101 2.46 -19.88 -4.80
N ILE A 102 2.40 -19.43 -3.55
CA ILE A 102 1.25 -18.70 -2.99
C ILE A 102 1.57 -17.20 -2.94
N TYR A 103 0.75 -16.41 -3.63
CA TYR A 103 0.78 -14.95 -3.54
C TYR A 103 -0.35 -14.45 -2.64
N ILE A 104 -0.02 -13.68 -1.60
CA ILE A 104 -1.00 -13.02 -0.74
C ILE A 104 -1.26 -11.60 -1.29
N TYR A 105 -2.49 -11.35 -1.76
CA TYR A 105 -2.94 -10.03 -2.18
C TYR A 105 -3.10 -9.06 -1.01
N GLY A 106 -3.54 -9.60 0.14
CA GLY A 106 -3.71 -8.87 1.38
C GLY A 106 -4.52 -9.64 2.43
N ILE A 107 -4.83 -8.93 3.51
CA ILE A 107 -5.39 -9.45 4.75
C ILE A 107 -6.53 -8.53 5.18
N GLU A 108 -7.70 -9.07 5.50
CA GLU A 108 -8.84 -8.33 6.06
C GLU A 108 -8.87 -8.48 7.58
N ILE A 109 -8.88 -7.35 8.29
CA ILE A 109 -9.09 -7.27 9.74
C ILE A 109 -10.07 -6.14 10.01
N ASN A 110 -11.20 -6.43 10.67
CA ASN A 110 -12.25 -5.44 10.96
C ASN A 110 -12.67 -4.62 9.71
N GLU A 111 -12.97 -5.30 8.60
CA GLU A 111 -13.28 -4.77 7.26
C GLU A 111 -12.18 -3.95 6.55
N ARG A 112 -11.01 -3.75 7.20
CA ARG A 112 -9.86 -3.04 6.62
C ARG A 112 -8.95 -4.02 5.91
N PHE A 113 -8.53 -3.67 4.70
CA PHE A 113 -7.65 -4.50 3.90
C PHE A 113 -6.20 -4.01 3.98
N PHE A 114 -5.30 -4.87 4.45
CA PHE A 114 -3.87 -4.61 4.57
C PHE A 114 -3.12 -5.42 3.51
N ARG A 115 -2.32 -4.75 2.67
CA ARG A 115 -1.36 -5.46 1.81
C ARG A 115 -0.02 -5.58 2.56
N PRO A 116 0.52 -6.80 2.72
CA PRO A 116 1.86 -6.99 3.29
C PRO A 116 2.94 -6.17 2.58
N LYS A 117 3.98 -5.80 3.33
CA LYS A 117 5.22 -5.24 2.79
C LYS A 117 6.23 -6.36 2.50
N THR A 118 6.22 -7.42 3.31
CA THR A 118 7.05 -8.62 3.14
C THR A 118 6.23 -9.90 3.32
N LEU A 119 6.76 -11.05 2.90
CA LEU A 119 6.29 -12.40 3.23
C LEU A 119 7.45 -13.31 3.62
N ASP A 120 7.28 -14.03 4.72
CA ASP A 120 8.16 -15.05 5.28
C ASP A 120 7.29 -16.29 5.60
N VAL A 121 7.65 -17.49 5.12
CA VAL A 121 6.95 -18.72 5.53
C VAL A 121 7.69 -19.34 6.70
N VAL A 122 7.02 -19.46 7.86
CA VAL A 122 7.65 -19.91 9.11
C VAL A 122 7.41 -21.39 9.37
N MET A 123 6.17 -21.86 9.16
CA MET A 123 5.81 -23.27 9.31
C MET A 123 4.70 -23.67 8.34
N GLU A 124 4.82 -24.88 7.80
CA GLU A 124 3.80 -25.57 7.02
C GLU A 124 3.49 -26.91 7.72
N PHE A 125 2.21 -27.23 7.90
CA PHE A 125 1.77 -28.59 8.27
C PHE A 125 0.80 -29.07 7.20
N GLN A 126 1.13 -30.21 6.57
CA GLN A 126 0.36 -30.77 5.46
C GLN A 126 -0.38 -32.03 5.91
N SER A 127 -1.67 -32.10 5.59
CA SER A 127 -2.48 -33.33 5.58
C SER A 127 -2.78 -33.74 4.14
N ASP A 128 -3.46 -34.88 3.93
CA ASP A 128 -3.85 -35.33 2.59
C ASP A 128 -4.78 -34.33 1.89
N GLU A 129 -5.64 -33.64 2.64
CA GLU A 129 -6.68 -32.74 2.11
C GLU A 129 -6.28 -31.25 2.18
N GLU A 130 -5.55 -30.84 3.22
CA GLU A 130 -5.30 -29.44 3.57
C GLU A 130 -3.83 -29.11 3.85
N CYS A 131 -3.48 -27.85 3.63
CA CYS A 131 -2.21 -27.25 3.98
C CYS A 131 -2.47 -26.13 5.01
N HIS A 132 -1.88 -26.27 6.20
CA HIS A 132 -1.90 -25.28 7.26
C HIS A 132 -0.66 -24.40 7.13
N LEU A 133 -0.86 -23.09 7.00
CA LEU A 133 0.20 -22.13 6.73
C LEU A 133 0.32 -21.12 7.87
N ASN A 134 1.53 -20.99 8.40
CA ASN A 134 1.94 -19.92 9.31
C ASN A 134 2.87 -18.97 8.56
N VAL A 135 2.30 -17.88 8.05
CA VAL A 135 3.01 -16.86 7.29
C VAL A 135 3.33 -15.67 8.20
N ARG A 136 4.60 -15.33 8.33
CA ARG A 136 5.05 -14.08 8.93
C ARG A 136 5.10 -13.01 7.83
N CYS A 137 4.78 -11.78 8.19
CA CYS A 137 4.83 -10.65 7.26
C CYS A 137 4.95 -9.33 8.01
N ASN A 138 5.48 -8.31 7.37
CA ASN A 138 5.37 -6.94 7.86
C ASN A 138 4.12 -6.26 7.27
N LEU A 139 3.31 -5.61 8.12
CA LEU A 139 2.13 -4.83 7.71
C LEU A 139 2.52 -3.37 7.38
N ASP A 140 3.49 -2.83 8.10
CA ASP A 140 4.23 -1.60 7.80
C ASP A 140 5.72 -1.80 8.14
N TYR A 141 6.54 -0.75 8.08
CA TYR A 141 7.98 -0.86 8.31
C TYR A 141 8.39 -1.15 9.77
N GLU A 142 7.46 -1.13 10.73
CA GLU A 142 7.73 -1.35 12.15
C GLU A 142 6.85 -2.43 12.81
N THR A 143 5.92 -3.04 12.06
CA THR A 143 4.89 -3.93 12.61
C THR A 143 4.88 -5.28 11.90
N GLY A 144 5.31 -6.31 12.63
CA GLY A 144 5.22 -7.70 12.21
C GLY A 144 3.86 -8.31 12.53
N ALA A 145 3.43 -9.26 11.72
CA ALA A 145 2.27 -10.11 11.95
C ALA A 145 2.60 -11.57 11.64
N ILE A 146 1.87 -12.49 12.28
CA ILE A 146 1.80 -13.91 11.94
C ILE A 146 0.37 -14.24 11.56
N ILE A 147 0.16 -14.68 10.33
CA ILE A 147 -1.11 -15.12 9.77
C ILE A 147 -1.12 -16.65 9.82
N LYS A 148 -2.09 -17.22 10.53
CA LYS A 148 -2.34 -18.67 10.64
C LYS A 148 -3.62 -18.99 9.88
N PHE A 149 -3.55 -19.81 8.83
CA PHE A 149 -4.71 -20.15 8.01
C PHE A 149 -4.59 -21.53 7.36
N GLN A 150 -5.70 -22.02 6.81
CA GLN A 150 -5.82 -23.32 6.13
C GLN A 150 -6.24 -23.10 4.68
N ILE A 151 -5.70 -23.88 3.76
CA ILE A 151 -6.15 -23.96 2.37
C ILE A 151 -6.22 -25.42 1.89
N PRO A 152 -7.13 -25.76 0.97
CA PRO A 152 -7.17 -27.10 0.38
C PRO A 152 -6.00 -27.33 -0.57
N ASN A 153 -5.45 -28.53 -0.58
CA ASN A 153 -4.29 -28.91 -1.42
C ASN A 153 -4.55 -28.74 -2.94
N ASN A 154 -5.82 -28.81 -3.35
CA ASN A 154 -6.28 -28.71 -4.74
C ASN A 154 -6.63 -27.27 -5.21
N LEU A 155 -6.09 -26.25 -4.53
CA LEU A 155 -6.35 -24.83 -4.84
C LEU A 155 -6.14 -24.50 -6.33
N LYS A 156 -7.18 -23.96 -6.99
CA LYS A 156 -7.14 -23.59 -8.42
C LYS A 156 -6.12 -22.48 -8.67
N THR A 157 -5.21 -22.70 -9.61
CA THR A 157 -4.18 -21.73 -9.98
C THR A 157 -4.75 -20.48 -10.65
N ASN A 158 -4.07 -19.35 -10.46
CA ASN A 158 -4.39 -18.02 -11.01
C ASN A 158 -5.82 -17.55 -10.75
N LYS A 159 -6.44 -18.03 -9.67
CA LYS A 159 -7.73 -17.55 -9.16
C LYS A 159 -7.56 -17.03 -7.75
N LEU A 160 -8.30 -15.99 -7.41
CA LEU A 160 -8.44 -15.55 -6.03
C LEU A 160 -9.14 -16.64 -5.21
N HIS A 161 -8.61 -16.87 -4.02
CA HIS A 161 -9.27 -17.57 -2.92
C HIS A 161 -9.13 -16.70 -1.68
N TYR A 162 -10.00 -16.93 -0.69
CA TYR A 162 -9.80 -16.41 0.64
C TYR A 162 -10.01 -17.50 1.68
N ALA A 163 -9.29 -17.40 2.79
CA ALA A 163 -9.42 -18.30 3.93
C ALA A 163 -9.65 -17.48 5.21
N ALA A 164 -10.41 -18.03 6.16
CA ALA A 164 -10.44 -17.49 7.51
C ALA A 164 -9.05 -17.66 8.15
N SER A 165 -8.63 -16.67 8.95
CA SER A 165 -7.29 -16.64 9.52
C SER A 165 -7.28 -16.10 10.95
N SER A 166 -6.41 -16.64 11.79
CA SER A 166 -5.99 -16.00 13.04
C SER A 166 -4.73 -15.17 12.76
N ILE A 167 -4.72 -13.91 13.17
CA ILE A 167 -3.65 -12.94 12.85
C ILE A 167 -3.13 -12.37 14.16
N SER A 168 -1.94 -12.78 14.56
CA SER A 168 -1.23 -12.23 15.73
C SER A 168 -0.38 -11.05 15.28
N ILE A 169 -0.47 -9.88 15.91
CA ILE A 169 0.27 -8.66 15.51
C ILE A 169 1.19 -8.19 16.65
N SER A 170 2.38 -7.67 16.31
CA SER A 170 3.37 -7.17 17.29
C SER A 170 3.01 -5.79 17.88
N LYS A 171 2.07 -5.06 17.27
CA LYS A 171 1.58 -3.74 17.73
C LYS A 171 0.08 -3.65 17.55
N ALA A 172 -0.58 -2.86 18.39
CA ALA A 172 -2.02 -2.65 18.31
C ALA A 172 -2.43 -1.98 16.98
N LEU A 173 -3.57 -2.38 16.40
CA LEU A 173 -4.04 -1.91 15.08
C LEU A 173 -4.13 -0.38 14.92
N ASN A 174 -4.26 0.36 16.02
CA ASN A 174 -4.30 1.82 16.03
C ASN A 174 -2.91 2.50 15.98
N GLN A 175 -1.82 1.73 16.10
CA GLN A 175 -0.43 2.20 16.03
C GLN A 175 0.26 1.92 14.69
N ILE A 176 -0.39 1.11 13.84
CA ILE A 176 0.06 0.70 12.50
C ILE A 176 -0.29 1.81 11.49
N GLU A 177 0.48 1.93 10.40
CA GLU A 177 0.01 2.66 9.22
C GLU A 177 -1.24 1.97 8.63
N VAL A 178 -2.42 2.53 8.91
CA VAL A 178 -3.69 2.02 8.39
C VAL A 178 -3.90 2.49 6.95
N PRO A 179 -3.89 1.59 5.96
CA PRO A 179 -4.13 1.95 4.56
C PRO A 179 -5.61 2.31 4.35
N TYR A 180 -5.93 3.22 3.42
CA TYR A 180 -7.32 3.63 3.18
C TYR A 180 -8.07 2.67 2.24
N ILE A 181 -8.05 1.38 2.56
CA ILE A 181 -8.70 0.31 1.79
C ILE A 181 -9.79 -0.34 2.64
N LYS A 182 -11.04 -0.24 2.15
CA LYS A 182 -12.14 -1.11 2.56
C LYS A 182 -12.30 -2.21 1.52
N ILE A 183 -12.54 -3.44 1.96
CA ILE A 183 -13.02 -4.52 1.09
C ILE A 183 -14.53 -4.69 1.25
N LEU A 184 -15.24 -4.85 0.13
CA LEU A 184 -16.68 -5.07 0.10
C LEU A 184 -16.99 -6.40 -0.58
N ASN A 185 -17.93 -7.15 0.00
CA ASN A 185 -18.41 -8.45 -0.50
C ASN A 185 -17.27 -9.45 -0.79
N HIS A 186 -16.17 -9.36 -0.03
CA HIS A 186 -14.93 -10.15 -0.20
C HIS A 186 -14.36 -10.13 -1.62
N ARG A 187 -14.58 -9.02 -2.34
CA ARG A 187 -14.29 -8.90 -3.78
C ARG A 187 -13.76 -7.52 -4.17
N TYR A 188 -14.44 -6.45 -3.77
CA TYR A 188 -14.15 -5.10 -4.25
C TYR A 188 -13.29 -4.32 -3.27
N LEU A 189 -12.06 -3.96 -3.67
CA LEU A 189 -11.21 -3.03 -2.94
C LEU A 189 -11.59 -1.59 -3.29
N ARG A 190 -11.99 -0.81 -2.29
CA ARG A 190 -12.17 0.63 -2.43
C ARG A 190 -10.81 1.33 -2.38
N LEU A 191 -10.40 1.85 -3.54
CA LEU A 191 -9.11 2.47 -3.84
C LEU A 191 -9.31 3.83 -4.51
N LEU A 192 -8.22 4.53 -4.79
CA LEU A 192 -8.24 5.92 -5.24
C LEU A 192 -7.40 6.13 -6.50
N HIS A 193 -7.89 6.93 -7.42
CA HIS A 193 -7.15 7.41 -8.58
C HIS A 193 -6.91 8.92 -8.46
N HIS A 194 -5.65 9.32 -8.36
CA HIS A 194 -5.23 10.73 -8.28
C HIS A 194 -4.91 11.28 -9.66
N THR A 195 -5.47 12.43 -10.02
CA THR A 195 -5.40 12.97 -11.38
C THR A 195 -5.45 14.51 -11.39
N SER A 196 -5.23 15.11 -12.56
CA SER A 196 -5.39 16.56 -12.77
C SER A 196 -6.87 16.96 -12.86
N VAL A 197 -7.15 18.26 -12.85
CA VAL A 197 -8.52 18.78 -13.11
C VAL A 197 -9.06 18.26 -14.46
N SER A 198 -8.28 18.41 -15.53
CA SER A 198 -8.64 17.92 -16.86
C SER A 198 -8.80 16.40 -16.95
N GLY A 199 -7.99 15.64 -16.20
CA GLY A 199 -8.09 14.19 -16.14
C GLY A 199 -9.34 13.72 -15.39
N TYR A 200 -9.72 14.42 -14.32
CA TYR A 200 -10.98 14.19 -13.62
C TYR A 200 -12.17 14.40 -14.56
N GLU A 201 -12.25 15.57 -15.20
CA GLU A 201 -13.32 15.92 -16.14
C GLU A 201 -13.40 14.94 -17.32
N GLY A 202 -12.25 14.57 -17.88
CA GLY A 202 -12.17 13.58 -18.96
C GLY A 202 -12.71 12.20 -18.54
N ILE A 203 -12.36 11.71 -17.35
CA ILE A 203 -12.85 10.42 -16.84
C ILE A 203 -14.36 10.49 -16.52
N THR A 204 -14.82 11.54 -15.84
CA THR A 204 -16.25 11.67 -15.47
C THR A 204 -17.16 11.85 -16.68
N ASN A 205 -16.71 12.58 -17.71
CA ASN A 205 -17.51 12.85 -18.91
C ASN A 205 -17.51 11.67 -19.89
N SER A 206 -16.38 10.95 -20.01
CA SER A 206 -16.27 9.80 -20.92
C SER A 206 -16.72 8.47 -20.31
N GLN A 207 -16.82 8.39 -18.97
CA GLN A 207 -17.02 7.13 -18.24
C GLN A 207 -15.97 6.07 -18.61
N THR A 208 -14.72 6.50 -18.86
CA THR A 208 -13.59 5.61 -19.13
C THR A 208 -12.31 6.07 -18.41
N ILE A 209 -11.52 5.11 -17.94
CA ILE A 209 -10.13 5.35 -17.50
C ILE A 209 -9.19 5.05 -18.67
N TRP A 210 -8.29 5.99 -18.94
CA TRP A 210 -7.25 5.83 -19.95
C TRP A 210 -6.05 5.11 -19.33
N THR A 211 -5.50 4.15 -20.06
CA THR A 211 -4.42 3.29 -19.57
C THR A 211 -3.05 3.85 -19.95
N SER A 212 -2.10 3.74 -19.02
CA SER A 212 -0.76 4.32 -19.13
C SER A 212 0.17 3.46 -20.01
N PRO A 213 1.05 4.07 -20.82
CA PRO A 213 2.19 3.39 -21.47
C PRO A 213 3.20 2.79 -20.49
N TYR A 214 3.31 3.33 -19.28
CA TYR A 214 4.43 3.10 -18.37
C TYR A 214 4.12 1.99 -17.34
N ASP A 215 5.12 1.31 -16.76
CA ASP A 215 5.00 0.11 -15.87
C ASP A 215 4.81 0.40 -14.38
N LEU A 216 5.38 1.52 -13.94
CA LEU A 216 4.99 2.24 -12.74
C LEU A 216 4.74 3.68 -13.16
N GLN A 217 3.82 4.38 -12.49
CA GLN A 217 3.46 5.76 -12.84
C GLN A 217 4.56 6.73 -12.40
N GLY A 218 5.69 6.65 -13.09
CA GLY A 218 7.00 6.92 -12.53
C GLY A 218 8.13 6.59 -13.51
N SER A 219 8.08 5.45 -14.20
CA SER A 219 9.11 5.11 -15.19
C SER A 219 8.92 5.89 -16.49
N THR A 220 9.99 6.45 -17.07
CA THR A 220 10.00 6.94 -18.46
C THR A 220 9.95 5.80 -19.50
N ARG A 221 10.12 4.55 -19.06
CA ARG A 221 10.11 3.34 -19.88
C ARG A 221 8.69 2.93 -20.29
N GLU A 222 8.42 2.91 -21.59
CA GLU A 222 7.17 2.38 -22.13
C GLU A 222 7.14 0.84 -22.18
N LEU A 223 5.95 0.30 -21.92
CA LEU A 223 5.59 -1.10 -22.07
C LEU A 223 5.17 -1.38 -23.52
N LYS A 224 5.76 -2.45 -24.08
CA LYS A 224 5.54 -2.87 -25.46
C LYS A 224 4.24 -3.65 -25.69
N GLU A 225 3.68 -4.28 -24.66
CA GLU A 225 2.61 -5.28 -24.81
C GLU A 225 1.44 -5.13 -23.83
N THR A 226 1.57 -4.25 -22.83
CA THR A 226 0.62 -4.12 -21.72
C THR A 226 0.43 -2.64 -21.45
N ARG A 227 -0.76 -2.24 -21.02
CA ARG A 227 -1.04 -0.91 -20.46
C ARG A 227 -1.65 -1.07 -19.08
N PHE A 228 -1.44 -0.09 -18.21
CA PHE A 228 -1.91 -0.14 -16.83
C PHE A 228 -2.73 1.08 -16.45
N SER A 229 -3.85 0.88 -15.75
CA SER A 229 -4.44 1.93 -14.92
C SER A 229 -3.99 1.76 -13.47
N TYR A 230 -3.64 2.88 -12.84
CA TYR A 230 -3.05 2.93 -11.50
C TYR A 230 -4.03 3.48 -10.47
N PHE A 231 -4.00 2.86 -9.30
CA PHE A 231 -4.80 3.21 -8.13
C PHE A 231 -3.95 3.07 -6.88
N THR A 232 -4.36 3.71 -5.79
CA THR A 232 -3.64 3.68 -4.51
C THR A 232 -4.62 3.71 -3.33
N ASP A 233 -4.12 3.28 -2.18
CA ASP A 233 -4.72 3.40 -0.86
C ASP A 233 -4.34 4.70 -0.14
N ILE A 234 -3.48 5.53 -0.73
CA ILE A 234 -3.06 6.80 -0.13
C ILE A 234 -4.14 7.86 -0.35
N PRO A 235 -4.75 8.41 0.72
CA PRO A 235 -5.90 9.30 0.60
C PRO A 235 -5.59 10.59 -0.15
N GLU A 236 -4.41 11.17 0.03
CA GLU A 236 -3.99 12.45 -0.54
C GLU A 236 -2.48 12.40 -0.79
N LEU A 237 -2.04 12.90 -1.95
CA LEU A 237 -0.62 13.02 -2.29
C LEU A 237 -0.15 14.43 -1.90
N LYS A 238 0.16 14.64 -0.61
CA LYS A 238 0.48 15.95 -0.01
C LYS A 238 1.97 16.16 0.24
N TYR A 239 2.72 15.08 0.36
CA TYR A 239 4.14 15.08 0.69
C TYR A 239 4.95 14.33 -0.38
N GLU A 240 6.24 14.63 -0.51
CA GLU A 240 7.16 13.91 -1.40
C GLU A 240 7.24 12.41 -1.04
N SER A 241 7.04 12.05 0.23
CA SER A 241 6.93 10.66 0.67
C SER A 241 5.65 9.95 0.18
N ASP A 242 4.53 10.67 0.06
CA ASP A 242 3.30 10.14 -0.54
C ASP A 242 3.50 9.91 -2.05
N LEU A 243 4.13 10.88 -2.74
CA LEU A 243 4.51 10.74 -4.16
C LEU A 243 5.44 9.55 -4.37
N PHE A 244 6.49 9.42 -3.55
CA PHE A 244 7.43 8.31 -3.64
C PHE A 244 6.75 6.97 -3.41
N ALA A 245 5.80 6.87 -2.48
CA ALA A 245 5.04 5.65 -2.25
C ALA A 245 4.24 5.19 -3.49
N VAL A 246 3.83 6.12 -4.36
CA VAL A 246 3.21 5.85 -5.68
C VAL A 246 4.18 5.98 -6.88
N ALA A 247 5.48 5.85 -6.64
CA ALA A 247 6.56 5.91 -7.64
C ALA A 247 6.69 7.23 -8.43
N MET A 248 6.22 8.36 -7.86
CA MET A 248 6.41 9.72 -8.40
C MET A 248 7.41 10.51 -7.54
N ARG A 249 7.99 11.59 -8.09
CA ARG A 249 8.80 12.57 -7.33
C ARG A 249 8.69 13.97 -7.92
N ASP A 250 8.83 15.01 -7.09
CA ASP A 250 8.93 16.40 -7.59
C ASP A 250 10.29 16.69 -8.23
N LYS A 251 11.39 16.11 -7.71
CA LYS A 251 12.77 16.30 -8.24
C LYS A 251 13.13 15.38 -9.44
N SER A 252 12.19 14.58 -9.97
CA SER A 252 12.40 13.67 -11.14
C SER A 252 13.52 12.63 -11.06
N GLN A 253 14.10 12.39 -9.89
CA GLN A 253 15.15 11.39 -9.69
C GLN A 253 15.01 10.72 -8.32
N ALA A 254 15.04 9.39 -8.27
CA ALA A 254 15.27 8.65 -7.02
C ALA A 254 16.73 8.25 -6.89
N ALA A 255 17.29 8.45 -5.70
CA ALA A 255 18.52 7.81 -5.29
C ALA A 255 18.17 6.41 -4.75
N PHE A 256 18.88 5.40 -5.24
CA PHE A 256 18.88 4.04 -4.72
C PHE A 256 20.31 3.69 -4.34
N ARG A 257 20.52 3.09 -3.17
CA ARG A 257 21.83 2.58 -2.79
C ARG A 257 22.15 1.31 -3.59
N THR A 258 23.39 1.14 -4.00
CA THR A 258 23.82 -0.09 -4.68
C THR A 258 23.88 -1.28 -3.72
N ASP A 259 23.77 -2.47 -4.30
CA ASP A 259 23.79 -3.79 -3.65
C ASP A 259 25.03 -4.08 -2.79
N ASP A 260 26.11 -3.32 -2.98
CA ASP A 260 27.40 -3.38 -2.26
C ASP A 260 27.60 -2.20 -1.28
N GLU A 261 26.57 -1.36 -1.12
CA GLU A 261 26.54 -0.11 -0.35
C GLU A 261 27.54 0.99 -0.77
N SER A 262 28.32 0.78 -1.82
CA SER A 262 29.46 1.65 -2.14
C SER A 262 29.06 3.03 -2.69
N GLN A 263 27.88 3.16 -3.29
CA GLN A 263 27.43 4.37 -3.96
C GLN A 263 25.91 4.53 -4.01
N LEU A 264 25.46 5.75 -4.33
CA LEU A 264 24.08 6.04 -4.71
C LEU A 264 23.97 6.03 -6.25
N SER A 265 23.12 5.16 -6.77
CA SER A 265 22.65 5.15 -8.15
C SER A 265 21.43 6.05 -8.29
N TYR A 266 21.35 6.84 -9.34
CA TYR A 266 20.21 7.74 -9.59
C TYR A 266 19.39 7.23 -10.77
N VAL A 267 18.10 7.00 -10.54
CA VAL A 267 17.15 6.56 -11.55
C VAL A 267 16.20 7.71 -11.87
N GLU A 268 16.02 8.00 -13.16
CA GLU A 268 15.04 9.00 -13.61
C GLU A 268 13.62 8.53 -13.31
N ILE A 269 12.83 9.42 -12.72
CA ILE A 269 11.43 9.22 -12.38
C ILE A 269 10.59 10.38 -12.94
N TYR A 270 9.36 10.07 -13.31
CA TYR A 270 8.35 11.02 -13.77
C TYR A 270 8.22 12.21 -12.82
N LYS A 271 8.51 13.40 -13.34
CA LYS A 271 8.39 14.66 -12.61
C LYS A 271 6.94 15.00 -12.38
N GLN A 272 6.46 14.89 -11.14
CA GLN A 272 5.13 15.37 -10.78
C GLN A 272 5.18 16.19 -9.50
N PRO A 273 5.06 17.53 -9.60
CA PRO A 273 4.89 18.36 -8.42
C PRO A 273 3.62 17.98 -7.66
N VAL A 274 3.73 17.95 -6.34
CA VAL A 274 2.65 17.64 -5.38
C VAL A 274 1.34 18.35 -5.76
N HIS A 275 1.42 19.63 -6.11
CA HIS A 275 0.27 20.47 -6.43
C HIS A 275 -0.49 20.11 -7.73
N LYS A 276 0.01 19.18 -8.56
CA LYS A 276 -0.63 18.80 -9.85
C LYS A 276 -1.56 17.58 -9.77
N ARG A 277 -1.77 16.99 -8.58
CA ARG A 277 -2.71 15.89 -8.33
C ARG A 277 -3.92 16.38 -7.52
N GLU A 278 -4.56 17.43 -8.03
CA GLU A 278 -5.61 18.20 -7.36
C GLU A 278 -6.95 17.47 -7.22
N LYS A 279 -7.17 16.42 -8.02
CA LYS A 279 -8.44 15.68 -8.06
C LYS A 279 -8.22 14.21 -7.76
N ARG A 280 -9.23 13.62 -7.11
CA ARG A 280 -9.26 12.22 -6.70
C ARG A 280 -10.60 11.61 -7.06
N LEU A 281 -10.57 10.41 -7.62
CA LEU A 281 -11.73 9.58 -7.90
C LEU A 281 -11.68 8.33 -7.02
N THR A 282 -12.81 7.94 -6.45
CA THR A 282 -12.94 6.66 -5.73
C THR A 282 -13.27 5.56 -6.72
N PHE A 283 -12.55 4.44 -6.62
CA PHE A 283 -12.74 3.25 -7.44
C PHE A 283 -12.92 2.00 -6.60
N TYR A 284 -13.82 1.12 -7.05
CA TYR A 284 -14.10 -0.19 -6.49
C TYR A 284 -13.59 -1.23 -7.47
N LEU A 285 -12.40 -1.77 -7.20
CA LEU A 285 -11.74 -2.74 -8.08
C LEU A 285 -12.02 -4.15 -7.60
N ASP A 286 -12.51 -5.03 -8.47
CA ASP A 286 -12.46 -6.46 -8.18
C ASP A 286 -10.99 -6.86 -8.02
N ILE A 287 -10.66 -7.45 -6.87
CA ILE A 287 -9.33 -7.94 -6.53
C ILE A 287 -8.80 -8.97 -7.55
N ASN A 288 -9.67 -9.66 -8.31
CA ASN A 288 -9.30 -10.52 -9.43
C ASN A 288 -8.72 -9.77 -10.65
N LEU A 289 -9.06 -8.47 -10.81
CA LEU A 289 -8.49 -7.61 -11.87
C LEU A 289 -7.14 -7.00 -11.47
N ILE A 290 -6.80 -7.03 -10.18
CA ILE A 290 -5.61 -6.36 -9.65
C ILE A 290 -4.41 -7.20 -10.02
N ALA A 291 -3.61 -6.72 -10.95
CA ALA A 291 -2.39 -7.38 -11.34
C ALA A 291 -1.39 -7.34 -10.15
N PRO A 292 -0.67 -8.45 -9.90
CA PRO A 292 0.28 -8.54 -8.81
C PRO A 292 1.33 -7.44 -8.79
N VAL A 293 1.70 -7.06 -7.57
CA VAL A 293 2.78 -6.11 -7.29
C VAL A 293 4.11 -6.76 -7.64
N PRO A 294 5.05 -6.05 -8.29
CA PRO A 294 6.44 -6.50 -8.41
C PRO A 294 7.04 -6.82 -7.06
N ALA A 295 7.96 -7.76 -7.01
CA ALA A 295 8.52 -8.23 -5.76
C ALA A 295 10.03 -8.45 -5.87
N ILE A 296 10.68 -8.58 -4.73
CA ILE A 296 12.11 -8.88 -4.63
C ILE A 296 12.24 -10.10 -3.71
N TYR A 297 12.96 -11.11 -4.16
CA TYR A 297 13.23 -12.31 -3.38
C TYR A 297 14.62 -12.20 -2.76
N HIS A 298 14.70 -12.54 -1.48
CA HIS A 298 15.91 -12.44 -0.69
C HIS A 298 16.19 -13.80 -0.04
N ASN A 299 17.45 -14.22 -0.06
CA ASN A 299 17.90 -15.50 0.50
C ASN A 299 19.26 -15.31 1.17
N GLN A 300 19.26 -15.12 2.49
CA GLN A 300 20.43 -14.72 3.28
C GLN A 300 20.51 -15.52 4.56
N GLU A 301 21.67 -16.09 4.85
CA GLU A 301 21.94 -16.83 6.11
C GLU A 301 20.90 -17.94 6.41
N GLY A 302 20.27 -18.49 5.37
CA GLY A 302 19.20 -19.49 5.46
C GLY A 302 17.78 -18.94 5.59
N THR A 303 17.61 -17.62 5.75
CA THR A 303 16.30 -16.94 5.77
C THR A 303 15.86 -16.59 4.34
N GLN A 304 14.62 -16.92 3.99
CA GLN A 304 14.03 -16.70 2.67
C GLN A 304 12.75 -15.87 2.80
N TYR A 305 12.74 -14.69 2.18
CA TYR A 305 11.62 -13.76 2.23
C TYR A 305 11.38 -13.05 0.90
N ILE A 306 10.17 -12.53 0.73
CA ILE A 306 9.77 -11.71 -0.39
C ILE A 306 9.45 -10.30 0.11
N GLU A 307 9.99 -9.26 -0.53
CA GLU A 307 9.56 -7.86 -0.38
C GLU A 307 8.61 -7.49 -1.53
N PHE A 308 7.55 -6.72 -1.25
CA PHE A 308 6.69 -6.14 -2.29
C PHE A 308 7.09 -4.70 -2.61
N PHE A 309 7.40 -4.43 -3.87
CA PHE A 309 7.89 -3.14 -4.34
C PHE A 309 6.75 -2.14 -4.60
N HIS A 310 6.75 -1.00 -3.91
CA HIS A 310 5.64 -0.03 -3.88
C HIS A 310 4.25 -0.68 -3.63
N PRO A 311 4.00 -1.28 -2.45
CA PRO A 311 2.76 -1.99 -2.17
C PRO A 311 1.52 -1.09 -2.15
N HIS A 312 1.69 0.23 -2.07
CA HIS A 312 0.63 1.23 -2.21
C HIS A 312 0.14 1.44 -3.66
N ILE A 313 0.77 0.77 -4.63
CA ILE A 313 0.34 0.79 -6.04
C ILE A 313 -0.50 -0.44 -6.34
N PHE A 314 -1.72 -0.19 -6.82
CA PHE A 314 -2.65 -1.18 -7.33
C PHE A 314 -2.81 -0.91 -8.82
N ARG A 315 -2.72 -1.94 -9.65
CA ARG A 315 -2.71 -1.78 -11.11
C ARG A 315 -3.63 -2.79 -11.78
N VAL A 316 -4.37 -2.35 -12.79
CA VAL A 316 -5.17 -3.23 -13.67
C VAL A 316 -4.49 -3.25 -15.02
N GLY A 317 -4.03 -4.43 -15.44
CA GLY A 317 -3.29 -4.64 -16.69
C GLY A 317 -4.22 -5.03 -17.83
N VAL A 318 -4.09 -4.38 -18.98
CA VAL A 318 -4.85 -4.68 -20.20
C VAL A 318 -3.97 -4.62 -21.45
N ASN A 319 -4.54 -5.04 -22.58
CA ASN A 319 -3.93 -4.95 -23.89
C ASN A 319 -3.70 -3.50 -24.34
N LEU A 320 -2.84 -3.32 -25.35
CA LEU A 320 -2.57 -2.00 -25.94
C LEU A 320 -3.88 -1.33 -26.42
N ASN A 321 -3.93 0.00 -26.36
CA ASN A 321 -5.05 0.84 -26.79
C ASN A 321 -6.41 0.55 -26.13
N THR A 322 -6.44 -0.27 -25.08
CA THR A 322 -7.65 -0.58 -24.31
C THR A 322 -7.85 0.50 -23.23
N THR A 323 -9.02 1.13 -23.20
CA THR A 323 -9.48 1.92 -22.05
C THR A 323 -10.30 1.02 -21.11
N LEU A 324 -10.50 1.45 -19.86
CA LEU A 324 -11.35 0.72 -18.90
C LEU A 324 -12.69 1.45 -18.81
N PRO A 325 -13.80 0.90 -19.33
CA PRO A 325 -15.13 1.46 -19.10
C PRO A 325 -15.49 1.35 -17.61
N ILE A 326 -16.13 2.39 -17.09
CA ILE A 326 -16.51 2.48 -15.69
C ILE A 326 -17.98 2.85 -15.54
N GLU A 327 -18.59 2.39 -14.46
CA GLU A 327 -19.99 2.66 -14.11
C GLU A 327 -20.09 3.09 -12.65
N SER A 328 -21.11 3.87 -12.31
CA SER A 328 -21.31 4.36 -10.93
C SER A 328 -21.55 3.20 -9.97
N PHE A 329 -20.89 3.23 -8.81
CA PHE A 329 -21.02 2.21 -7.79
C PHE A 329 -20.68 2.77 -6.40
N GLU A 330 -21.59 2.59 -5.44
CA GLU A 330 -21.48 3.14 -4.08
C GLU A 330 -21.17 4.66 -4.10
N ASP A 331 -20.07 5.10 -3.47
CA ASP A 331 -19.62 6.51 -3.44
C ASP A 331 -18.61 6.87 -4.55
N GLY A 332 -18.52 6.04 -5.60
CA GLY A 332 -17.57 6.22 -6.69
C GLY A 332 -17.92 5.40 -7.92
N TRP A 333 -16.93 4.68 -8.44
CA TRP A 333 -16.99 4.00 -9.73
C TRP A 333 -16.48 2.56 -9.62
N LYS A 334 -17.01 1.63 -10.40
CA LYS A 334 -16.40 0.30 -10.63
C LYS A 334 -16.00 0.14 -12.09
N ILE A 335 -15.03 -0.74 -12.34
CA ILE A 335 -14.67 -1.16 -13.70
C ILE A 335 -15.72 -2.14 -14.21
N CYS A 336 -16.18 -1.95 -15.44
CA CYS A 336 -17.08 -2.88 -16.12
C CYS A 336 -16.32 -4.15 -16.54
N GLU A 337 -16.11 -5.09 -15.61
CA GLU A 337 -15.34 -6.34 -15.82
C GLU A 337 -15.67 -7.05 -17.14
N ASN A 338 -16.97 -7.16 -17.49
CA ASN A 338 -17.44 -7.85 -18.69
C ASN A 338 -17.04 -7.20 -20.02
N SER A 339 -16.51 -5.97 -20.01
CA SER A 339 -16.04 -5.27 -21.21
C SER A 339 -14.51 -5.25 -21.36
N ILE A 340 -13.76 -5.89 -20.45
CA ILE A 340 -12.30 -5.93 -20.49
C ILE A 340 -11.74 -7.36 -20.45
N GLU A 341 -10.80 -7.66 -21.34
CA GLU A 341 -9.92 -8.81 -21.17
C GLU A 341 -8.72 -8.36 -20.31
N ALA A 342 -8.82 -8.56 -19.00
CA ALA A 342 -7.73 -8.28 -18.08
C ALA A 342 -6.53 -9.18 -18.41
N LYS A 343 -5.38 -8.57 -18.72
CA LYS A 343 -4.17 -9.31 -19.07
C LYS A 343 -3.63 -9.97 -17.81
N VAL A 344 -3.91 -11.27 -17.65
CA VAL A 344 -3.48 -12.04 -16.47
C VAL A 344 -1.95 -12.08 -16.42
N LEU A 345 -1.36 -11.27 -15.54
CA LEU A 345 0.09 -11.20 -15.36
C LEU A 345 0.57 -12.37 -14.50
N ASN A 346 0.56 -13.56 -15.10
CA ASN A 346 1.19 -14.77 -14.55
C ASN A 346 2.73 -14.67 -14.50
N VAL A 347 3.32 -13.60 -15.07
CA VAL A 347 4.73 -13.29 -14.96
C VAL A 347 4.92 -12.34 -13.79
N PHE A 348 5.38 -12.88 -12.67
CA PHE A 348 5.78 -12.11 -11.51
C PHE A 348 7.21 -11.61 -11.74
N PRO A 349 7.42 -10.29 -11.90
CA PRO A 349 8.76 -9.73 -11.82
C PRO A 349 9.22 -9.86 -10.36
N ILE A 350 9.99 -10.92 -10.13
CA ILE A 350 10.85 -11.11 -8.98
C ILE A 350 12.26 -10.80 -9.44
N ALA A 351 12.89 -9.81 -8.80
CA ALA A 351 14.33 -9.63 -8.78
C ALA A 351 14.93 -10.37 -7.58
N ASN A 352 16.24 -10.66 -7.61
CA ASN A 352 16.95 -11.11 -6.42
C ASN A 352 17.51 -9.88 -5.69
N GLY A 353 17.41 -9.83 -4.36
CA GLY A 353 17.82 -8.69 -3.54
C GLY A 353 18.82 -9.04 -2.44
N ASN A 354 19.64 -8.04 -2.09
CA ASN A 354 20.63 -8.11 -1.02
C ASN A 354 20.04 -7.77 0.37
N ILE A 355 20.88 -7.43 1.35
CA ILE A 355 20.70 -7.81 2.75
C ILE A 355 19.49 -7.14 3.44
N LEU A 356 18.78 -7.90 4.28
CA LEU A 356 17.58 -7.51 5.03
C LEU A 356 17.80 -6.24 5.90
N THR A 357 18.99 -6.06 6.46
CA THR A 357 19.40 -4.83 7.16
C THR A 357 19.42 -3.60 6.25
N ASP A 358 19.59 -3.79 4.94
CA ASP A 358 19.92 -2.74 3.98
C ASP A 358 18.67 -2.27 3.21
N LEU A 359 17.60 -3.07 3.22
CA LEU A 359 16.24 -2.60 2.91
C LEU A 359 15.80 -1.45 3.81
N SER A 360 16.23 -1.47 5.09
CA SER A 360 16.03 -0.30 5.94
C SER A 360 16.67 0.92 5.27
N LYS A 361 17.96 0.84 4.90
CA LYS A 361 18.82 1.89 4.33
C LYS A 361 18.31 2.49 3.02
N ILE A 362 17.82 1.67 2.08
CA ILE A 362 17.17 2.17 0.84
C ILE A 362 15.97 3.07 1.18
N TYR A 363 15.23 2.76 2.24
CA TYR A 363 14.15 3.61 2.73
C TYR A 363 14.58 4.71 3.72
N GLN A 364 15.83 4.69 4.23
CA GLN A 364 16.45 5.82 4.95
C GLN A 364 16.84 6.93 3.97
N ASP A 365 17.38 6.56 2.81
CA ASP A 365 17.82 7.49 1.75
C ASP A 365 16.64 8.26 1.11
N ARG A 366 15.39 7.90 1.42
CA ARG A 366 14.18 8.72 1.13
C ARG A 366 14.28 10.16 1.65
N TYR A 367 15.09 10.41 2.67
CA TYR A 367 15.15 11.68 3.41
C TYR A 367 16.52 12.38 3.35
N ILE A 368 17.39 12.03 2.40
CA ILE A 368 18.53 12.89 2.05
C ILE A 368 18.00 14.07 1.22
N GLU A 369 17.36 15.01 1.92
CA GLU A 369 17.22 16.38 1.44
C GLU A 369 18.59 17.06 1.54
N ALA A 370 19.21 17.28 0.38
CA ALA A 370 20.11 18.39 0.14
C ALA A 370 19.31 19.62 -0.32
#